data_AF-A0A0V0QZ44-F1
#
_entry.id   AF-A0A0V0QZ44-F1
#
_cell.length_a   1.000
_cell.length_b   1.000
_cell.length_c   1.000
_cell.angle_alpha   90.00
_cell.angle_beta   90.00
_cell.angle_gamma   90.00
#
_symmetry.space_group_name_H-M   'P 1'
#
loop_
_entity.id
_entity.type
_entity.pdbx_description
1 polymer ?
#
loop_
_entity_poly.entity_id
_entity_poly.type
_entity_poly.pdbx_seq_one_letter_code
_entity_poly.pdbx_strand_id
1 'polypeptide(L)'
;MLADQLISRIETIHSKGYIHRDVKPENFLIGMGKSANIIYLIDFGLSKKYRDSRNNQHIPYRENKSLIGTARYATVNSHLGMEQSRRDDIESIGYLLVYFLKGSLPWQGIKATDKQDKYNKIMEKKLSTSSEILCKGLPIEFSIYMSYSRNLKFEEKPDYLYLRKMFKELFVRRNFEWNYMYDWCYPSDNIDLDDISKNNNDQKFDKTYVKKNTDGEIKFKLTINTQGMYEERESKTNNNLLDQRDEFNQHEQMINSDYQKNEENISEEKLQNNYNNDQNNTNSNQNSQQKENSSNNKDTGSMIAQQENVKNDAF
;
A
#
# COMPACT_ATOMS: atom_id res chain seq x y z
N MET A 1 -9.21 -13.32 4.32
CA MET A 1 -8.55 -14.62 4.04
C MET A 1 -7.36 -14.51 3.09
N LEU A 2 -7.49 -13.98 1.86
CA LEU A 2 -6.36 -13.90 0.91
C LEU A 2 -5.13 -13.17 1.46
N ALA A 3 -5.30 -11.96 2.01
CA ALA A 3 -4.20 -11.18 2.58
C ALA A 3 -3.35 -11.97 3.60
N ASP A 4 -4.00 -12.75 4.48
CA ASP A 4 -3.32 -13.59 5.46
C ASP A 4 -2.42 -14.65 4.80
N GLN A 5 -2.91 -15.32 3.75
CA GLN A 5 -2.11 -16.30 3.02
C GLN A 5 -0.99 -15.66 2.21
N LEU A 6 -1.25 -14.55 1.51
CA LEU A 6 -0.24 -13.84 0.71
C LEU A 6 0.93 -13.39 1.58
N ILE A 7 0.65 -12.73 2.70
CA ILE A 7 1.68 -12.31 3.67
C ILE A 7 2.42 -13.52 4.21
N SER A 8 1.72 -14.60 4.54
CA SER A 8 2.35 -15.83 5.05
C SER A 8 3.29 -16.49 4.02
N ARG A 9 2.96 -16.46 2.71
CA ARG A 9 3.84 -16.97 1.65
C ARG A 9 5.10 -16.13 1.51
N ILE A 10 4.95 -14.81 1.53
CA ILE A 10 6.09 -13.89 1.46
C ILE A 10 6.97 -13.99 2.73
N GLU A 11 6.38 -14.08 3.91
CA GLU A 11 7.11 -14.36 5.15
C GLU A 11 7.91 -15.67 5.05
N THR A 12 7.32 -16.73 4.49
CA THR A 12 7.98 -18.03 4.34
C THR A 12 9.25 -17.91 3.51
N ILE A 13 9.21 -17.24 2.36
CA ILE A 13 10.42 -17.09 1.50
C ILE A 13 11.46 -16.18 2.17
N HIS A 14 11.03 -15.12 2.86
CA HIS A 14 11.90 -14.23 3.60
C HIS A 14 12.62 -14.97 4.72
N SER A 15 11.92 -15.88 5.42
CA SER A 15 12.51 -16.73 6.44
C SER A 15 13.66 -17.60 5.90
N LYS A 16 13.59 -18.00 4.62
CA LYS A 16 14.63 -18.75 3.91
C LYS A 16 15.75 -17.86 3.34
N GLY A 17 15.68 -16.54 3.55
CA GLY A 17 16.72 -15.59 3.14
C GLY A 17 16.57 -15.07 1.71
N TYR A 18 15.40 -15.25 1.09
CA TYR A 18 15.12 -14.81 -0.28
C TYR A 18 13.98 -13.79 -0.33
N ILE A 19 14.08 -12.83 -1.24
CA ILE A 19 13.00 -11.93 -1.68
C ILE A 19 12.51 -12.38 -3.07
N HIS A 20 11.22 -12.19 -3.35
CA HIS A 20 10.55 -12.62 -4.57
C HIS A 20 10.85 -11.69 -5.76
N ARG A 21 10.68 -10.37 -5.56
CA ARG A 21 10.87 -9.29 -6.55
C ARG A 21 9.89 -9.25 -7.72
N ASP A 22 8.90 -10.14 -7.76
CA ASP A 22 7.82 -10.11 -8.77
C ASP A 22 6.48 -10.55 -8.17
N VAL A 23 6.06 -9.86 -7.10
CA VAL A 23 4.76 -10.09 -6.46
C VAL A 23 3.65 -9.51 -7.36
N LYS A 24 2.81 -10.40 -7.90
CA LYS A 24 1.73 -10.08 -8.83
C LYS A 24 0.65 -11.18 -8.81
N PRO A 25 -0.60 -10.92 -9.24
CA PRO A 25 -1.67 -11.92 -9.17
C PRO A 25 -1.29 -13.25 -9.84
N GLU A 26 -0.61 -13.19 -10.98
CA GLU A 26 -0.28 -14.35 -11.80
C GLU A 26 0.68 -15.34 -11.12
N ASN A 27 1.44 -14.87 -10.13
CA ASN A 27 2.38 -15.69 -9.37
C ASN A 27 1.75 -16.30 -8.11
N PHE A 28 0.46 -16.07 -7.86
CA PHE A 28 -0.30 -16.71 -6.79
C PHE A 28 -1.37 -17.63 -7.37
N LEU A 29 -1.20 -18.94 -7.15
CA LEU A 29 -2.11 -19.97 -7.66
C LEU A 29 -2.95 -20.57 -6.53
N ILE A 30 -4.14 -21.04 -6.88
CA ILE A 30 -5.02 -21.79 -5.97
C ILE A 30 -4.73 -23.27 -6.14
N GLY A 31 -4.62 -24.02 -5.04
CA GLY A 31 -4.46 -25.47 -5.09
C GLY A 31 -5.68 -26.17 -5.71
N MET A 32 -5.52 -27.45 -6.05
CA MET A 32 -6.63 -28.27 -6.57
C MET A 32 -7.14 -29.26 -5.53
N GLY A 33 -8.38 -29.71 -5.68
CA GLY A 33 -8.99 -30.74 -4.84
C GLY A 33 -8.97 -30.35 -3.35
N LYS A 34 -8.33 -31.18 -2.52
CA LYS A 34 -8.22 -30.96 -1.07
C LYS A 34 -7.44 -29.69 -0.69
N SER A 35 -6.69 -29.11 -1.62
CA SER A 35 -5.92 -27.88 -1.42
C SER A 35 -6.57 -26.65 -2.06
N ALA A 36 -7.85 -26.73 -2.46
CA ALA A 36 -8.57 -25.64 -3.13
C ALA A 36 -8.71 -24.36 -2.28
N ASN A 37 -8.49 -24.44 -0.97
CA ASN A 37 -8.44 -23.30 -0.07
C ASN A 37 -7.02 -22.73 0.16
N ILE A 38 -5.98 -23.33 -0.44
CA ILE A 38 -4.58 -22.97 -0.24
C ILE A 38 -4.09 -22.12 -1.42
N ILE A 39 -3.50 -20.97 -1.09
CA ILE A 39 -2.77 -20.15 -2.06
C ILE A 39 -1.31 -20.57 -2.08
N TYR A 40 -0.75 -20.77 -3.27
CA TYR A 40 0.65 -21.09 -3.54
C TYR A 40 1.33 -19.89 -4.18
N LEU A 41 2.61 -19.67 -3.82
CA LEU A 41 3.47 -18.70 -4.50
C LEU A 41 4.39 -19.47 -5.45
N ILE A 42 4.48 -19.02 -6.70
CA ILE A 42 5.26 -19.65 -7.77
C ILE A 42 6.19 -18.63 -8.44
N ASP A 43 6.99 -19.10 -9.40
CA ASP A 43 7.91 -18.30 -10.22
C ASP A 43 9.00 -17.56 -9.43
N PHE A 44 9.99 -18.34 -9.00
CA PHE A 44 11.18 -17.83 -8.33
C PHE A 44 12.27 -17.34 -9.31
N GLY A 45 11.97 -17.18 -10.60
CA GLY A 45 12.97 -16.83 -11.62
C GLY A 45 13.62 -15.46 -11.39
N LEU A 46 12.90 -14.55 -10.74
CA LEU A 46 13.41 -13.23 -10.33
C LEU A 46 13.79 -13.18 -8.85
N SER A 47 13.68 -14.26 -8.08
CA SER A 47 14.03 -14.24 -6.66
C SER A 47 15.52 -13.98 -6.44
N LYS A 48 15.86 -13.41 -5.28
CA LYS A 48 17.25 -13.09 -4.92
C LYS A 48 17.50 -13.31 -3.43
N LYS A 49 18.67 -13.83 -3.09
CA LYS A 49 19.13 -13.93 -1.71
C LYS A 49 19.39 -12.53 -1.15
N TYR A 50 18.70 -12.15 -0.07
CA TYR A 50 18.84 -10.83 0.55
C TYR A 50 19.66 -10.85 1.83
N ARG A 51 19.96 -12.05 2.38
CA ARG A 51 20.83 -12.20 3.55
C ARG A 51 21.65 -13.49 3.48
N ASP A 52 22.84 -13.50 4.07
CA ASP A 52 23.62 -14.73 4.26
C ASP A 52 22.91 -15.64 5.28
N SER A 53 22.88 -16.94 4.98
CA SER A 53 22.14 -17.96 5.73
C SER A 53 22.82 -18.36 7.04
N ARG A 54 24.10 -18.04 7.22
CA ARG A 54 24.92 -18.41 8.39
C ARG A 54 24.90 -17.32 9.44
N ASN A 55 25.11 -16.07 9.04
CA ASN A 55 25.22 -14.93 9.96
C ASN A 55 24.05 -13.94 9.86
N ASN A 56 23.05 -14.20 9.01
CA ASN A 56 21.90 -13.32 8.74
C ASN A 56 22.26 -11.91 8.26
N GLN A 57 23.50 -11.67 7.79
CA GLN A 57 23.94 -10.38 7.29
C GLN A 57 23.16 -10.00 6.04
N HIS A 58 22.54 -8.81 6.05
CA HIS A 58 21.79 -8.28 4.92
C HIS A 58 22.71 -7.92 3.75
N ILE A 59 22.19 -8.00 2.53
CA ILE A 59 22.90 -7.47 1.35
C ILE A 59 23.11 -5.96 1.52
N PRO A 60 24.24 -5.40 1.01
CA PRO A 60 24.47 -3.97 1.08
C PRO A 60 23.46 -3.22 0.22
N TYR A 61 23.12 -2.01 0.66
CA TYR A 61 22.35 -1.08 -0.14
C TYR A 61 23.09 -0.73 -1.44
N ARG A 62 22.34 -0.66 -2.55
CA ARG A 62 22.86 -0.29 -3.88
C ARG A 62 21.80 0.48 -4.63
N GLU A 63 22.24 1.35 -5.53
CA GLU A 63 21.39 2.10 -6.46
C GLU A 63 21.72 1.72 -7.91
N ASN A 64 21.17 2.45 -8.87
CA ASN A 64 21.39 2.27 -10.31
C ASN A 64 21.04 0.85 -10.80
N LYS A 65 20.03 0.22 -10.19
CA LYS A 65 19.44 -1.03 -10.66
C LYS A 65 18.40 -0.72 -11.74
N SER A 66 18.35 -1.58 -12.76
CA SER A 66 17.20 -1.58 -13.66
C SER A 66 15.98 -2.11 -12.93
N LEU A 67 14.80 -1.60 -13.28
CA LEU A 67 13.52 -2.11 -12.79
C LEU A 67 13.42 -3.61 -13.12
N ILE A 68 13.16 -4.43 -12.11
CA ILE A 68 12.92 -5.87 -12.23
C ILE A 68 11.48 -6.15 -11.78
N GLY A 69 10.84 -7.11 -12.45
CA GLY A 69 9.46 -7.51 -12.17
C GLY A 69 8.44 -6.62 -12.87
N THR A 70 7.19 -6.76 -12.45
CA THR A 70 6.05 -6.12 -13.10
C THR A 70 5.87 -4.68 -12.61
N ALA A 71 6.12 -3.69 -13.47
CA ALA A 71 6.07 -2.26 -13.15
C ALA A 71 4.79 -1.77 -12.42
N ARG A 72 3.65 -2.43 -12.69
CA ARG A 72 2.36 -2.16 -12.04
C ARG A 72 2.44 -2.37 -10.53
N TYR A 73 3.09 -3.43 -10.07
CA TYR A 73 3.18 -3.82 -8.66
C TYR A 73 4.52 -3.47 -8.02
N ALA A 74 5.55 -3.14 -8.80
CA ALA A 74 6.86 -2.73 -8.27
C ALA A 74 6.79 -1.46 -7.41
N THR A 75 7.62 -1.37 -6.36
CA THR A 75 7.67 -0.20 -5.46
C THR A 75 8.26 1.04 -6.11
N VAL A 76 8.05 2.20 -5.49
CA VAL A 76 8.73 3.45 -5.88
C VAL A 76 10.25 3.28 -5.80
N ASN A 77 10.76 2.62 -4.77
CA ASN A 77 12.20 2.33 -4.62
C ASN A 77 12.75 1.54 -5.82
N SER A 78 12.01 0.54 -6.29
CA SER A 78 12.39 -0.26 -7.46
C SER A 78 12.40 0.57 -8.75
N HIS A 79 11.45 1.49 -8.91
CA HIS A 79 11.44 2.45 -10.04
C HIS A 79 12.61 3.43 -10.00
N LEU A 80 13.03 3.86 -8.80
CA LEU A 80 14.21 4.70 -8.58
C LEU A 80 15.54 3.92 -8.73
N GLY A 81 15.49 2.63 -9.05
CA GLY A 81 16.67 1.80 -9.22
C GLY A 81 17.39 1.46 -7.91
N MET A 82 16.71 1.54 -6.78
CA MET A 82 17.24 1.08 -5.50
C MET A 82 17.19 -0.45 -5.43
N GLU A 83 18.17 -1.05 -4.77
CA GLU A 83 18.20 -2.48 -4.50
C GLU A 83 16.95 -2.89 -3.71
N GLN A 84 16.30 -3.96 -4.14
CA GLN A 84 15.09 -4.45 -3.48
C GLN A 84 15.43 -5.26 -2.24
N SER A 85 14.52 -5.25 -1.27
CA SER A 85 14.59 -5.96 0.00
C SER A 85 13.19 -6.43 0.41
N ARG A 86 13.04 -6.96 1.63
CA ARG A 86 11.77 -7.50 2.13
C ARG A 86 10.62 -6.49 2.11
N ARG A 87 10.92 -5.20 2.33
CA ARG A 87 9.90 -4.14 2.31
C ARG A 87 9.23 -4.03 0.94
N ASP A 88 9.96 -4.32 -0.13
CA ASP A 88 9.48 -4.16 -1.49
C ASP A 88 8.44 -5.24 -1.86
N ASP A 89 8.64 -6.48 -1.41
CA ASP A 89 7.63 -7.54 -1.55
C ASP A 89 6.37 -7.23 -0.70
N ILE A 90 6.54 -6.66 0.50
CA ILE A 90 5.43 -6.29 1.39
C ILE A 90 4.60 -5.14 0.80
N GLU A 91 5.23 -4.07 0.31
CA GLU A 91 4.52 -2.97 -0.37
C GLU A 91 3.82 -3.46 -1.64
N SER A 92 4.43 -4.38 -2.39
CA SER A 92 3.84 -4.98 -3.58
C SER A 92 2.57 -5.79 -3.27
N ILE A 93 2.51 -6.51 -2.14
CA ILE A 93 1.25 -7.13 -1.65
C ILE A 93 0.19 -6.04 -1.40
N GLY A 94 0.56 -4.89 -0.87
CA GLY A 94 -0.37 -3.78 -0.64
C GLY A 94 -1.03 -3.30 -1.94
N TYR A 95 -0.23 -3.09 -2.98
CA TYR A 95 -0.75 -2.77 -4.32
C TYR A 95 -1.66 -3.87 -4.88
N LEU A 96 -1.31 -5.14 -4.66
CA LEU A 96 -2.11 -6.29 -5.09
C LEU A 96 -3.48 -6.32 -4.40
N LEU A 97 -3.53 -6.08 -3.09
CA LEU A 97 -4.77 -6.05 -2.31
C LEU A 97 -5.67 -4.88 -2.72
N VAL A 98 -5.11 -3.68 -2.91
CA VAL A 98 -5.86 -2.52 -3.42
C VAL A 98 -6.38 -2.78 -4.84
N TYR A 99 -5.55 -3.41 -5.69
CA TYR A 99 -5.95 -3.79 -7.04
C TYR A 99 -7.16 -4.72 -7.05
N PHE A 100 -7.18 -5.76 -6.19
CA PHE A 100 -8.33 -6.66 -6.10
C PHE A 100 -9.61 -5.94 -5.66
N LEU A 101 -9.53 -5.02 -4.71
CA LEU A 101 -10.71 -4.32 -4.18
C LEU A 101 -11.23 -3.21 -5.09
N LYS A 102 -10.36 -2.56 -5.86
CA LYS A 102 -10.72 -1.42 -6.73
C LYS A 102 -10.82 -1.80 -8.21
N GLY A 103 -10.42 -3.01 -8.59
CA GLY A 103 -10.33 -3.51 -9.96
C GLY A 103 -9.20 -2.89 -10.80
N SER A 104 -8.64 -1.76 -10.36
CA SER A 104 -7.53 -1.07 -11.02
C SER A 104 -6.70 -0.23 -10.04
N LEU A 105 -5.48 0.08 -10.45
CA LEU A 105 -4.56 1.00 -9.77
C LEU A 105 -4.46 2.31 -10.55
N PRO A 106 -4.24 3.47 -9.88
CA PRO A 106 -4.26 4.80 -10.51
C PRO A 106 -3.22 5.02 -11.63
N TRP A 107 -2.21 4.15 -11.72
CA TRP A 107 -1.14 4.17 -12.72
C TRP A 107 -1.33 3.14 -13.85
N GLN A 108 -2.52 2.56 -13.99
CA GLN A 108 -2.86 1.73 -15.15
C GLN A 108 -3.32 2.57 -16.34
N GLY A 109 -3.11 2.06 -17.56
CA GLY A 109 -3.58 2.72 -18.79
C GLY A 109 -2.80 3.99 -19.20
N ILE A 110 -1.69 4.31 -18.52
CA ILE A 110 -0.87 5.47 -18.85
C ILE A 110 -0.29 5.33 -20.27
N LYS A 111 -0.54 6.36 -21.10
CA LYS A 111 0.04 6.51 -22.44
C LYS A 111 1.47 7.04 -22.34
N ALA A 112 2.36 6.43 -23.10
CA ALA A 112 3.78 6.77 -23.12
C ALA A 112 4.37 6.59 -24.52
N THR A 113 5.44 7.30 -24.81
CA THR A 113 6.15 7.24 -26.10
C THR A 113 6.97 5.96 -26.24
N ASP A 114 7.59 5.54 -25.13
CA ASP A 114 8.42 4.35 -25.06
C ASP A 114 8.34 3.71 -23.66
N LYS A 115 9.12 2.64 -23.46
CA LYS A 115 9.14 1.87 -22.21
C LYS A 115 9.66 2.68 -21.03
N GLN A 116 10.68 3.52 -21.23
CA GLN A 116 11.28 4.32 -20.16
C GLN A 116 10.33 5.45 -19.74
N ASP A 117 9.75 6.17 -20.70
CA ASP A 117 8.71 7.17 -20.44
C ASP A 117 7.52 6.54 -19.69
N LYS A 118 7.13 5.32 -20.06
CA LYS A 118 6.07 4.58 -19.35
C LYS A 118 6.41 4.32 -17.89
N TYR A 119 7.64 3.90 -17.60
CA TYR A 119 8.07 3.62 -16.24
C TYR A 119 8.17 4.90 -15.40
N ASN A 120 8.72 5.98 -15.97
CA ASN A 120 8.79 7.28 -15.33
C ASN A 120 7.40 7.80 -14.96
N LYS A 121 6.43 7.77 -15.88
CA LYS A 121 5.05 8.20 -15.60
C LYS A 121 4.33 7.33 -14.57
N ILE A 122 4.57 6.02 -14.56
CA ILE A 122 4.04 5.13 -13.51
C ILE A 122 4.63 5.52 -12.15
N MET A 123 5.94 5.76 -12.09
CA MET A 123 6.64 6.17 -10.88
C MET A 123 6.13 7.52 -10.35
N GLU A 124 6.03 8.54 -11.20
CA GLU A 124 5.48 9.85 -10.85
C GLU A 124 4.05 9.74 -10.32
N LYS A 125 3.23 8.89 -10.94
CA LYS A 125 1.86 8.65 -10.47
C LYS A 125 1.84 7.94 -9.11
N LYS A 126 2.79 7.04 -8.84
CA LYS A 126 2.94 6.39 -7.52
C LYS A 126 3.37 7.37 -6.44
N LEU A 127 4.36 8.22 -6.73
CA LEU A 127 4.85 9.27 -5.83
C LEU A 127 3.77 10.29 -5.46
N SER A 128 2.98 10.72 -6.44
CA SER A 128 1.88 11.67 -6.25
C SER A 128 0.62 11.07 -5.64
N THR A 129 0.59 9.75 -5.39
CA THR A 129 -0.56 9.06 -4.78
C THR A 129 -0.23 8.61 -3.36
N SER A 130 -0.69 9.38 -2.38
CA SER A 130 -0.55 9.04 -0.95
C SER A 130 -1.26 7.73 -0.60
N SER A 131 -0.93 7.15 0.55
CA SER A 131 -1.55 5.89 1.01
C SER A 131 -3.06 6.06 1.22
N GLU A 132 -3.49 7.22 1.71
CA GLU A 132 -4.88 7.61 1.97
C GLU A 132 -5.64 7.79 0.65
N ILE A 133 -5.04 8.46 -0.34
CA ILE A 133 -5.65 8.64 -1.67
C ILE A 133 -5.80 7.29 -2.37
N LEU A 134 -4.75 6.46 -2.35
CA LEU A 134 -4.76 5.12 -2.95
C LEU A 134 -5.90 4.28 -2.35
N CYS A 135 -6.01 4.29 -1.02
CA CYS A 135 -6.95 3.47 -0.26
C CYS A 135 -8.29 4.17 0.01
N LYS A 136 -8.57 5.33 -0.61
CA LYS A 136 -9.84 6.05 -0.42
C LYS A 136 -11.02 5.12 -0.70
N GLY A 137 -11.96 5.05 0.25
CA GLY A 137 -13.15 4.20 0.22
C GLY A 137 -12.94 2.77 0.70
N LEU A 138 -11.71 2.37 1.03
CA LEU A 138 -11.40 1.07 1.63
C LEU A 138 -11.34 1.19 3.17
N PRO A 139 -11.42 0.06 3.90
CA PRO A 139 -11.14 0.03 5.33
C PRO A 139 -9.75 0.65 5.66
N ILE A 140 -9.63 1.30 6.81
CA ILE A 140 -8.42 2.07 7.18
C ILE A 140 -7.15 1.21 7.22
N GLU A 141 -7.30 -0.09 7.49
CA GLU A 141 -6.23 -1.09 7.55
C GLU A 141 -5.42 -1.15 6.25
N PHE A 142 -6.03 -0.88 5.09
CA PHE A 142 -5.31 -0.84 3.82
C PHE A 142 -4.38 0.38 3.74
N SER A 143 -4.83 1.54 4.24
CA SER A 143 -3.99 2.74 4.31
C SER A 143 -2.85 2.55 5.32
N ILE A 144 -3.15 1.97 6.49
CA ILE A 144 -2.15 1.61 7.51
C ILE A 144 -1.12 0.64 6.94
N TYR A 145 -1.56 -0.43 6.25
CA TYR A 145 -0.67 -1.39 5.59
C TYR A 145 0.28 -0.68 4.60
N MET A 146 -0.27 0.17 3.73
CA MET A 146 0.52 0.89 2.74
C MET A 146 1.53 1.81 3.39
N SER A 147 1.12 2.61 4.38
CA SER A 147 2.01 3.52 5.11
C SER A 147 3.07 2.75 5.90
N TYR A 148 2.72 1.64 6.54
CA TYR A 148 3.69 0.75 7.21
C TYR A 148 4.75 0.26 6.21
N SER A 149 4.32 -0.31 5.09
CA SER A 149 5.22 -0.91 4.10
C SER A 149 6.21 0.09 3.48
N ARG A 150 5.76 1.33 3.25
CA ARG A 150 6.57 2.42 2.69
C ARG A 150 7.61 2.98 3.66
N ASN A 151 7.34 2.89 4.97
CA ASN A 151 8.23 3.42 6.01
C ASN A 151 9.27 2.41 6.51
N LEU A 152 9.18 1.14 6.12
CA LEU A 152 10.19 0.13 6.44
C LEU A 152 11.57 0.54 5.91
N LYS A 153 12.59 0.47 6.78
CA LYS A 153 13.98 0.66 6.36
C LYS A 153 14.44 -0.52 5.49
N PHE A 154 15.47 -0.30 4.68
CA PHE A 154 15.97 -1.30 3.73
C PHE A 154 16.31 -2.66 4.38
N GLU A 155 16.93 -2.63 5.56
CA GLU A 155 17.33 -3.85 6.28
C GLU A 155 16.30 -4.30 7.33
N GLU A 156 15.20 -3.58 7.48
CA GLU A 156 14.21 -3.85 8.51
C GLU A 156 13.49 -5.17 8.26
N LYS A 157 13.18 -5.90 9.34
CA LYS A 157 12.33 -7.08 9.29
C LYS A 157 10.87 -6.62 9.42
N PRO A 158 10.01 -6.83 8.40
CA PRO A 158 8.59 -6.58 8.55
C PRO A 158 7.99 -7.40 9.71
N ASP A 159 7.07 -6.79 10.45
CA ASP A 159 6.22 -7.47 11.42
C ASP A 159 5.04 -8.12 10.71
N TYR A 160 5.29 -9.30 10.16
CA TYR A 160 4.29 -10.08 9.43
C TYR A 160 3.10 -10.48 10.32
N LEU A 161 3.30 -10.60 11.63
CA LEU A 161 2.23 -10.96 12.57
C LEU A 161 1.27 -9.78 12.73
N TYR A 162 1.80 -8.58 12.97
CA TYR A 162 1.02 -7.34 13.02
C TYR A 162 0.17 -7.15 11.75
N LEU A 163 0.79 -7.28 10.57
CA LEU A 163 0.11 -7.09 9.29
C LEU A 163 -1.03 -8.09 9.08
N ARG A 164 -0.84 -9.36 9.47
CA ARG A 164 -1.90 -10.39 9.38
C ARG A 164 -2.98 -10.19 10.44
N LYS A 165 -2.61 -9.85 11.67
CA LYS A 165 -3.52 -9.61 12.79
C LYS A 165 -4.50 -8.49 12.46
N MET A 166 -4.00 -7.38 11.94
CA MET A 166 -4.80 -6.24 11.49
C MET A 166 -5.93 -6.66 10.52
N PHE A 167 -5.62 -7.45 9.49
CA PHE A 167 -6.66 -7.92 8.55
C PHE A 167 -7.60 -8.97 9.16
N LYS A 168 -7.13 -9.79 10.12
CA LYS A 168 -7.99 -10.74 10.85
C LYS A 168 -8.98 -10.01 11.75
N GLU A 169 -8.56 -8.97 12.44
CA GLU A 169 -9.43 -8.16 13.30
C GLU A 169 -10.47 -7.40 12.48
N LEU A 170 -10.08 -6.85 11.33
CA LEU A 170 -11.03 -6.30 10.37
C LEU A 170 -12.03 -7.37 9.92
N PHE A 171 -11.57 -8.57 9.60
CA PHE A 171 -12.43 -9.68 9.16
C PHE A 171 -13.47 -10.04 10.23
N VAL A 172 -13.06 -10.12 11.50
CA VAL A 172 -13.95 -10.36 12.65
C VAL A 172 -14.92 -9.20 12.86
N ARG A 173 -14.47 -7.93 12.83
CA ARG A 173 -15.37 -6.76 12.95
C ARG A 173 -16.39 -6.65 11.84
N ARG A 174 -16.08 -7.17 10.66
CA ARG A 174 -17.03 -7.27 9.53
C ARG A 174 -17.95 -8.48 9.63
N ASN A 175 -17.86 -9.25 10.71
CA ASN A 175 -18.68 -10.42 10.98
C ASN A 175 -18.58 -11.48 9.88
N PHE A 176 -17.39 -11.63 9.28
CA PHE A 176 -17.11 -12.67 8.31
C PHE A 176 -16.67 -13.96 8.99
N GLU A 177 -17.06 -15.10 8.40
CA GLU A 177 -16.68 -16.43 8.88
C GLU A 177 -15.43 -16.93 8.17
N TRP A 178 -14.50 -17.53 8.92
CA TRP A 178 -13.30 -18.15 8.35
C TRP A 178 -13.61 -19.56 7.83
N ASN A 179 -14.47 -19.64 6.82
CA ASN A 179 -14.98 -20.89 6.27
C ASN A 179 -14.26 -21.33 4.97
N TYR A 180 -13.25 -20.58 4.53
CA TYR A 180 -12.52 -20.80 3.28
C TYR A 180 -13.38 -20.71 2.00
N MET A 181 -14.56 -20.11 2.09
CA MET A 181 -15.39 -19.78 0.92
C MET A 181 -14.91 -18.47 0.31
N TYR A 182 -14.38 -18.54 -0.91
CA TYR A 182 -13.99 -17.37 -1.69
C TYR A 182 -15.08 -17.03 -2.71
N ASP A 183 -14.99 -15.85 -3.33
CA ASP A 183 -15.99 -15.38 -4.31
C ASP A 183 -16.21 -16.38 -5.46
N TRP A 184 -15.14 -17.02 -5.94
CA TRP A 184 -15.19 -18.03 -7.01
C TRP A 184 -15.72 -19.41 -6.54
N CYS A 185 -15.99 -19.59 -5.25
CA CYS A 185 -16.65 -20.80 -4.75
C CYS A 185 -18.17 -20.77 -4.96
N TYR A 186 -18.74 -19.59 -5.24
CA TYR A 186 -20.14 -19.44 -5.57
C TYR A 186 -20.32 -19.53 -7.09
N PRO A 187 -21.31 -20.29 -7.60
CA PRO A 187 -21.65 -20.24 -9.00
C PRO A 187 -21.99 -18.80 -9.38
N SER A 188 -21.28 -18.21 -10.34
CA SER A 188 -21.71 -16.95 -10.93
C SER A 188 -23.04 -17.20 -11.64
N ASP A 189 -24.09 -16.44 -11.30
CA ASP A 189 -25.42 -16.52 -11.93
C ASP A 189 -25.41 -16.28 -13.46
N ASN A 190 -24.24 -15.97 -14.05
CA ASN A 190 -24.00 -15.76 -15.48
C ASN A 190 -22.86 -16.65 -16.01
N ILE A 191 -22.95 -17.97 -15.85
CA ILE A 191 -22.20 -18.88 -16.73
C ILE A 191 -23.14 -19.25 -17.87
N ASP A 192 -22.94 -18.60 -19.01
CA ASP A 192 -23.54 -19.04 -20.27
C ASP A 192 -22.90 -20.39 -20.62
N LEU A 193 -23.59 -21.49 -20.28
CA LEU A 193 -23.08 -22.86 -20.41
C LEU A 193 -22.78 -23.25 -21.87
N ASP A 194 -23.19 -22.42 -22.83
CA ASP A 194 -22.97 -22.62 -24.25
C ASP A 194 -21.56 -22.26 -24.71
N ASP A 195 -20.83 -21.38 -24.00
CA ASP A 195 -19.47 -20.98 -24.39
C ASP A 195 -18.39 -22.00 -23.99
N ILE A 196 -18.66 -22.83 -22.98
CA ILE A 196 -17.75 -23.91 -22.54
C ILE A 196 -17.83 -25.12 -23.49
N SER A 197 -18.90 -25.24 -24.27
CA SER A 197 -19.12 -26.37 -25.18
C SER A 197 -18.28 -26.33 -26.47
N LYS A 198 -17.73 -25.17 -26.84
CA LYS A 198 -17.05 -25.00 -28.14
C LYS A 198 -15.56 -25.29 -28.15
N ASN A 199 -14.91 -25.46 -26.99
CA ASN A 199 -13.44 -25.47 -26.92
C ASN A 199 -12.78 -26.72 -26.34
N ASN A 200 -13.47 -27.85 -26.15
CA ASN A 200 -12.81 -29.08 -25.71
C ASN A 200 -13.29 -30.30 -26.49
N ASN A 201 -12.64 -30.55 -27.63
CA ASN A 201 -12.41 -31.92 -28.06
C ASN A 201 -11.30 -32.49 -27.16
N ASP A 202 -11.63 -33.60 -26.50
CA ASP A 202 -10.73 -34.51 -25.77
C ASP A 202 -10.16 -34.04 -24.42
N GLN A 203 -10.92 -34.28 -23.35
CA GLN A 203 -10.51 -35.16 -22.24
C GLN A 203 -11.66 -35.37 -21.25
N LYS A 204 -11.95 -36.64 -20.96
CA LYS A 204 -13.02 -37.10 -20.06
C LYS A 204 -12.83 -36.53 -18.65
N PHE A 205 -13.58 -35.48 -18.30
CA PHE A 205 -13.93 -35.19 -16.92
C PHE A 205 -15.20 -35.95 -16.58
N ASP A 206 -15.16 -36.71 -15.48
CA ASP A 206 -16.28 -37.50 -14.99
C ASP A 206 -17.42 -36.56 -14.58
N LYS A 207 -18.44 -36.47 -15.44
CA LYS A 207 -19.63 -35.65 -15.23
C LYS A 207 -20.65 -36.44 -14.40
N THR A 208 -20.66 -36.26 -13.08
CA THR A 208 -21.88 -36.58 -12.30
C THR A 208 -22.83 -35.39 -12.35
N TYR A 209 -23.75 -35.47 -13.31
CA TYR A 209 -24.82 -34.51 -13.58
C TYR A 209 -25.82 -34.36 -12.42
N VAL A 210 -26.22 -33.11 -12.17
CA VAL A 210 -27.39 -32.74 -11.37
C VAL A 210 -28.66 -33.02 -12.18
N LYS A 211 -29.59 -33.80 -11.63
CA LYS A 211 -30.93 -34.03 -12.22
C LYS A 211 -31.90 -32.97 -11.68
N LYS A 212 -32.57 -32.22 -12.57
CA LYS A 212 -33.72 -31.37 -12.20
C LYS A 212 -34.88 -32.26 -11.75
N ASN A 213 -35.42 -32.03 -10.55
CA ASN A 213 -36.78 -32.46 -10.21
C ASN A 213 -37.75 -31.29 -10.41
N THR A 214 -39.00 -31.60 -10.70
CA THR A 214 -40.05 -30.73 -11.22
C THR A 214 -40.59 -29.66 -10.26
N ASP A 215 -40.04 -29.53 -9.04
CA ASP A 215 -40.71 -28.77 -7.97
C ASP A 215 -39.86 -27.58 -7.45
N GLY A 216 -38.84 -27.15 -8.19
CA GLY A 216 -38.17 -25.86 -7.95
C GLY A 216 -37.25 -25.75 -6.71
N GLU A 217 -37.16 -26.77 -5.85
CA GLU A 217 -36.18 -26.80 -4.76
C GLU A 217 -34.82 -27.39 -5.20
N ILE A 218 -33.75 -26.59 -5.15
CA ILE A 218 -32.37 -27.07 -5.28
C ILE A 218 -31.86 -27.46 -3.88
N LYS A 219 -31.89 -28.74 -3.54
CA LYS A 219 -31.17 -29.26 -2.36
C LYS A 219 -29.75 -29.67 -2.74
N PHE A 220 -28.77 -28.86 -2.35
CA PHE A 220 -27.35 -29.24 -2.38
C PHE A 220 -27.06 -30.20 -1.21
N LYS A 221 -26.85 -31.48 -1.51
CA LYS A 221 -26.29 -32.41 -0.52
C LYS A 221 -24.77 -32.49 -0.71
N LEU A 222 -24.03 -31.52 -0.18
CA LEU A 222 -22.60 -31.74 0.09
C LEU A 222 -22.52 -32.56 1.39
N THR A 223 -22.23 -33.85 1.26
CA THR A 223 -21.83 -34.64 2.43
C THR A 223 -20.36 -34.34 2.70
N ILE A 224 -20.08 -33.24 3.42
CA ILE A 224 -18.80 -33.03 4.07
C ILE A 224 -19.00 -33.48 5.51
N ASN A 225 -18.25 -34.50 5.94
CA ASN A 225 -18.22 -34.92 7.34
C ASN A 225 -17.44 -33.86 8.14
N THR A 226 -18.16 -32.86 8.64
CA THR A 226 -17.60 -31.68 9.34
C THR A 226 -17.37 -31.91 10.83
N GLN A 227 -18.07 -32.86 11.45
CA GLN A 227 -18.12 -33.00 12.91
C GLN A 227 -16.77 -33.36 13.55
N GLY A 228 -15.95 -34.19 12.90
CA GLY A 228 -14.66 -34.63 13.45
C GLY A 228 -13.51 -33.63 13.37
N MET A 229 -13.63 -32.55 12.60
CA MET A 229 -12.54 -31.57 12.41
C MET A 229 -12.65 -30.33 13.32
N TYR A 230 -13.83 -30.05 13.88
CA TYR A 230 -14.05 -28.90 14.78
C TYR A 230 -13.59 -29.21 16.22
N GLU A 231 -13.81 -30.43 16.71
CA GLU A 231 -13.55 -30.80 18.11
C GLU A 231 -12.05 -30.82 18.48
N GLU A 232 -11.15 -31.09 17.52
CA GLU A 232 -9.70 -31.20 17.79
C GLU A 232 -8.97 -29.83 17.82
N ARG A 233 -9.61 -28.73 17.37
CA ARG A 233 -9.00 -27.39 17.26
C ARG A 233 -9.49 -26.38 18.30
N GLU A 234 -10.67 -26.55 18.88
CA GLU A 234 -11.20 -25.61 19.89
C GLU A 234 -10.39 -25.63 21.20
N SER A 235 -9.82 -26.78 21.59
CA SER A 235 -9.12 -26.93 22.87
C SER A 235 -7.79 -26.16 22.96
N LYS A 236 -7.17 -25.79 21.83
CA LYS A 236 -5.87 -25.09 21.79
C LYS A 236 -5.98 -23.57 21.64
N THR A 237 -7.16 -23.06 21.29
CA THR A 237 -7.32 -21.65 20.90
C THR A 237 -7.78 -20.76 22.06
N ASN A 238 -8.57 -21.30 23.00
CA ASN A 238 -9.21 -20.50 24.05
C ASN A 238 -8.27 -20.03 25.18
N ASN A 239 -7.21 -20.77 25.50
CA ASN A 239 -6.29 -20.36 26.58
C ASN A 239 -5.31 -19.25 26.16
N ASN A 240 -5.01 -19.10 24.86
CA ASN A 240 -4.14 -18.04 24.36
C ASN A 240 -4.85 -16.69 24.18
N LEU A 241 -6.19 -16.66 24.16
CA LEU A 241 -6.99 -15.46 23.88
C LEU A 241 -7.13 -14.53 25.09
N LEU A 242 -6.98 -15.03 26.32
CA LEU A 242 -7.09 -14.23 27.54
C LEU A 242 -5.78 -13.49 27.84
N ASP A 243 -4.64 -14.17 27.81
CA ASP A 243 -3.33 -13.55 28.03
C ASP A 243 -2.99 -12.50 26.94
N GLN A 244 -3.45 -12.71 25.70
CA GLN A 244 -3.24 -11.77 24.59
C GLN A 244 -4.11 -10.50 24.66
N ARG A 245 -5.20 -10.51 25.46
CA ARG A 245 -6.03 -9.32 25.68
C ARG A 245 -5.35 -8.32 26.62
N ASP A 246 -4.64 -8.82 27.62
CA ASP A 246 -3.98 -7.95 28.61
C ASP A 246 -2.73 -7.25 28.04
N GLU A 247 -1.96 -7.93 27.18
CA GLU A 247 -0.85 -7.30 26.43
C GLU A 247 -1.35 -6.26 25.41
N PHE A 248 -2.53 -6.49 24.80
CA PHE A 248 -3.14 -5.56 23.86
C PHE A 248 -3.62 -4.28 24.53
N ASN A 249 -4.26 -4.38 25.70
CA ASN A 249 -4.70 -3.22 26.47
C ASN A 249 -3.52 -2.31 26.87
N GLN A 250 -2.35 -2.89 27.15
CA GLN A 250 -1.13 -2.12 27.43
C GLN A 250 -0.57 -1.44 26.18
N HIS A 251 -0.58 -2.11 25.03
CA HIS A 251 -0.04 -1.55 23.78
C HIS A 251 -0.95 -0.48 23.16
N GLU A 252 -2.27 -0.65 23.24
CA GLU A 252 -3.25 0.35 22.82
C GLU A 252 -3.15 1.64 23.64
N GLN A 253 -2.88 1.53 24.94
CA GLN A 253 -2.61 2.70 25.81
C GLN A 253 -1.32 3.44 25.41
N MET A 254 -0.25 2.72 25.05
CA MET A 254 0.98 3.35 24.56
C MET A 254 0.75 4.08 23.24
N ILE A 255 0.11 3.44 22.26
CA ILE A 255 -0.13 4.03 20.94
C ILE A 255 -1.01 5.29 21.07
N ASN A 256 -2.09 5.24 21.84
CA ASN A 256 -2.95 6.40 22.06
C ASN A 256 -2.21 7.56 22.74
N SER A 257 -1.26 7.26 23.64
CA SER A 257 -0.43 8.29 24.27
C SER A 257 0.56 8.95 23.28
N ASP A 258 1.10 8.19 22.33
CA ASP A 258 2.00 8.71 21.30
C ASP A 258 1.24 9.52 20.22
N TYR A 259 0.01 9.12 19.90
CA TYR A 259 -0.88 9.92 19.05
C TYR A 259 -1.24 11.26 19.69
N GLN A 260 -1.56 11.29 20.99
CA GLN A 260 -1.87 12.54 21.69
C GLN A 260 -0.66 13.49 21.78
N LYS A 261 0.54 12.96 22.08
CA LYS A 261 1.77 13.76 22.06
C LYS A 261 2.08 14.35 20.68
N ASN A 262 1.81 13.60 19.61
CA ASN A 262 2.00 14.09 18.25
C ASN A 262 0.96 15.16 17.87
N GLU A 263 -0.29 15.05 18.33
CA GLU A 263 -1.28 16.12 18.15
C GLU A 263 -0.90 17.40 18.91
N GLU A 264 -0.38 17.29 20.13
CA GLU A 264 0.12 18.44 20.91
C GLU A 264 1.31 19.12 20.22
N ASN A 265 2.30 18.35 19.75
CA ASN A 265 3.44 18.88 19.00
C ASN A 265 3.03 19.58 17.69
N ILE A 266 2.07 19.00 16.94
CA ILE A 266 1.53 19.61 15.71
C ILE A 266 0.76 20.90 16.02
N SER A 267 0.12 20.98 17.19
CA SER A 267 -0.60 22.16 17.64
C SER A 267 0.36 23.28 18.06
N GLU A 268 1.44 22.94 18.76
CA GLU A 268 2.52 23.86 19.14
C GLU A 268 3.29 24.39 17.93
N GLU A 269 3.64 23.54 16.95
CA GLU A 269 4.28 23.97 15.70
C GLU A 269 3.37 24.90 14.88
N LYS A 270 2.06 24.68 14.87
CA LYS A 270 1.10 25.60 14.22
C LYS A 270 0.99 26.94 14.93
N LEU A 271 1.04 26.95 16.26
CA LEU A 271 1.04 28.18 17.06
C LEU A 271 2.34 28.98 16.85
N GLN A 272 3.49 28.32 16.83
CA GLN A 272 4.79 28.96 16.55
C GLN A 272 4.89 29.50 15.11
N ASN A 273 4.37 28.76 14.13
CA ASN A 273 4.36 29.22 12.74
C ASN A 273 3.41 30.41 12.52
N ASN A 274 2.27 30.45 13.21
CA ASN A 274 1.39 31.63 13.19
C ASN A 274 2.04 32.85 13.87
N TYR A 275 2.72 32.65 15.02
CA TYR A 275 3.43 33.72 15.71
C TYR A 275 4.59 34.31 14.87
N ASN A 276 5.32 33.46 14.15
CA ASN A 276 6.40 33.88 13.24
C ASN A 276 5.87 34.58 11.97
N ASN A 277 4.70 34.17 11.46
CA ASN A 277 4.05 34.85 10.34
C ASN A 277 3.50 36.22 10.71
N ASP A 278 2.97 36.39 11.93
CA ASP A 278 2.53 37.70 12.42
C ASP A 278 3.71 38.67 12.63
N GLN A 279 4.85 38.19 13.16
CA GLN A 279 6.06 39.03 13.26
C GLN A 279 6.64 39.44 11.90
N ASN A 280 6.62 38.54 10.91
CA ASN A 280 7.09 38.85 9.56
C ASN A 280 6.15 39.83 8.83
N ASN A 281 4.84 39.79 9.09
CA ASN A 281 3.89 40.76 8.56
C ASN A 281 3.99 42.14 9.24
N THR A 282 4.35 42.22 10.52
CA THR A 282 4.66 43.50 11.17
C THR A 282 5.97 44.12 10.67
N ASN A 283 6.99 43.30 10.39
CA ASN A 283 8.28 43.79 9.85
C ASN A 283 8.21 44.20 8.37
N SER A 284 7.33 43.57 7.57
CA SER A 284 7.10 43.98 6.17
C SER A 284 6.29 45.28 6.07
N ASN A 285 5.36 45.53 7.00
CA ASN A 285 4.62 46.80 7.06
C ASN A 285 5.46 47.98 7.56
N GLN A 286 6.43 47.77 8.47
CA GLN A 286 7.36 48.82 8.89
C GLN A 286 8.37 49.20 7.79
N ASN A 287 8.82 48.25 6.98
CA ASN A 287 9.71 48.53 5.83
C ASN A 287 8.99 49.21 4.65
N SER A 288 7.68 49.00 4.52
CA SER A 288 6.84 49.69 3.52
C SER A 288 6.63 51.17 3.89
N GLN A 289 6.40 51.48 5.17
CA GLN A 289 6.21 52.86 5.65
C GLN A 289 7.50 53.69 5.69
N GLN A 290 8.68 53.08 5.78
CA GLN A 290 9.95 53.82 5.66
C GLN A 290 10.34 54.15 4.22
N LYS A 291 9.89 53.37 3.22
CA LYS A 291 10.17 53.67 1.81
C LYS A 291 9.30 54.80 1.26
N GLU A 292 8.02 54.88 1.65
CA GLU A 292 7.13 55.97 1.20
C GLU A 292 7.46 57.35 1.81
N ASN A 293 8.05 57.40 3.01
CA ASN A 293 8.50 58.66 3.62
C ASN A 293 9.82 59.20 3.05
N SER A 294 10.55 58.39 2.25
CA SER A 294 11.78 58.82 1.58
C SER A 294 11.56 59.36 0.16
N SER A 295 10.43 59.03 -0.46
CA SER A 295 10.05 59.48 -1.81
C SER A 295 9.21 60.76 -1.85
N ASN A 296 8.58 61.16 -0.73
CA ASN A 296 7.73 62.37 -0.67
C ASN A 296 8.44 63.67 -0.25
N ASN A 297 9.77 63.66 -0.10
CA ASN A 297 10.56 64.85 0.26
C ASN A 297 11.50 65.36 -0.86
N LYS A 298 11.30 64.95 -2.12
CA LYS A 298 12.12 65.42 -3.26
C LYS A 298 11.38 66.22 -4.33
N ASP A 299 10.05 66.37 -4.26
CA ASP A 299 9.27 67.04 -5.32
C ASP A 299 8.59 68.37 -4.92
N THR A 300 8.95 68.96 -3.78
CA THR A 300 8.44 70.30 -3.37
C THR A 300 9.54 71.34 -3.17
N GLY A 301 10.60 71.28 -3.96
CA GLY A 301 11.75 72.18 -3.84
C GLY A 301 12.44 72.51 -5.16
N SER A 302 11.70 72.73 -6.26
CA SER A 302 12.25 73.33 -7.48
C SER A 302 11.17 73.88 -8.43
N MET A 303 10.26 74.68 -7.89
CA MET A 303 9.63 75.75 -8.67
C MET A 303 9.77 77.04 -7.87
N ILE A 304 10.25 78.10 -8.54
CA ILE A 304 10.55 79.46 -8.05
C ILE A 304 12.05 79.69 -7.78
N ALA A 305 12.79 80.02 -8.85
CA ALA A 305 13.81 81.09 -8.95
C ALA A 305 14.63 80.84 -10.23
N GLN A 306 14.30 81.52 -11.34
CA GLN A 306 15.11 82.61 -11.91
C GLN A 306 16.40 82.09 -12.57
N GLN A 307 16.41 82.04 -13.90
CA GLN A 307 17.07 83.08 -14.72
C GLN A 307 18.50 83.33 -14.24
N GLU A 308 19.48 82.73 -14.92
CA GLU A 308 20.60 83.45 -15.55
C GLU A 308 21.70 82.50 -16.07
N ASN A 309 22.24 82.90 -17.22
CA ASN A 309 23.60 82.65 -17.70
C ASN A 309 23.99 81.26 -18.24
N VAL A 310 23.67 81.12 -19.53
CA VAL A 310 24.64 80.64 -20.53
C VAL A 310 25.94 81.45 -20.39
N LYS A 311 27.06 80.80 -20.05
CA LYS A 311 28.36 80.96 -20.74
C LYS A 311 29.52 80.26 -20.02
N ASN A 312 30.36 79.66 -20.88
CA ASN A 312 31.80 79.47 -20.80
C ASN A 312 32.33 78.09 -20.38
N ASP A 313 32.64 77.32 -21.42
CA ASP A 313 33.93 76.65 -21.59
C ASP A 313 35.10 77.50 -21.08
N ALA A 314 36.05 76.88 -20.36
CA ALA A 314 37.44 76.77 -20.79
C ALA A 314 38.33 76.10 -19.71
N PHE A 315 38.95 74.99 -20.14
CA PHE A 315 40.06 74.20 -19.58
C PHE A 315 39.80 73.22 -18.44
#